data_AF-A0A2B7ZWA2-F1
#
_entry.id   AF-A0A2B7ZWA2-F1
#
_cell.length_a   1.000
_cell.length_b   1.000
_cell.length_c   1.000
_cell.angle_alpha   90.00
_cell.angle_beta   90.00
_cell.angle_gamma   90.00
#
_symmetry.space_group_name_H-M   'P 1'
#
loop_
_entity.id
_entity.type
_entity.pdbx_description
1 polymer ?
#
loop_
_entity_poly.entity_id
_entity_poly.type
_entity_poly.pdbx_seq_one_letter_code
_entity_poly.pdbx_strand_id
1 'polypeptide(L)'
;PYLPSYGGYVRYSVGIILSAGLGYYAIKTIRRFIEKKQEELKVSTQERAKKVQTEVAEKALENHFCPSCGKDFIIKKWEFPLIKNAETEVYKLVTSFCRHCGLELFKPCDKCGNKNFAHFPFCSSCGTAMATEK
;
A
#
# COMPACT_ATOMS: atom_id res chain seq x y z
N PRO A 1 16.04 20.19 -68.26
CA PRO A 1 15.51 20.75 -67.00
C PRO A 1 14.72 19.69 -66.22
N TYR A 2 15.37 19.09 -65.21
CA TYR A 2 14.76 18.05 -64.38
C TYR A 2 13.62 18.65 -63.57
N LEU A 3 12.43 18.06 -63.67
CA LEU A 3 11.30 18.37 -62.81
C LEU A 3 11.65 17.82 -61.41
N PRO A 4 11.87 18.65 -60.37
CA PRO A 4 12.06 18.12 -59.04
C PRO A 4 10.77 17.37 -58.68
N SER A 5 10.92 16.13 -58.22
CA SER A 5 9.82 15.22 -57.90
C SER A 5 8.81 15.88 -56.94
N TYR A 6 7.79 16.54 -57.50
CA TYR A 6 6.67 17.14 -56.77
C TYR A 6 5.87 16.09 -55.98
N GLY A 7 5.92 14.83 -56.40
CA GLY A 7 5.21 13.73 -55.74
C GLY A 7 5.74 13.36 -54.35
N GLY A 8 7.00 13.68 -54.03
CA GLY A 8 7.60 13.39 -52.72
C GLY A 8 7.05 14.29 -51.62
N TYR A 9 7.11 15.60 -51.82
CA TYR A 9 6.64 16.59 -50.85
C TYR A 9 5.15 16.44 -50.54
N VAL A 10 4.34 16.12 -51.56
CA VAL A 10 2.90 15.87 -51.39
C VAL A 10 2.68 14.66 -50.47
N ARG A 11 3.38 13.54 -50.70
CA ARG A 11 3.26 12.35 -49.83
C ARG A 11 3.67 12.63 -48.39
N TYR A 12 4.79 13.33 -48.18
CA TYR A 12 5.24 13.67 -46.84
C TYR A 12 4.27 14.62 -46.13
N SER A 13 3.79 15.66 -46.81
CA SER A 13 2.83 16.62 -46.24
C SER A 13 1.53 15.93 -45.80
N VAL A 14 0.98 15.05 -46.64
CA VAL A 14 -0.23 14.27 -46.32
C VAL A 14 0.01 13.33 -45.15
N GLY A 15 1.16 12.64 -45.12
CA GLY A 15 1.53 11.75 -44.01
C GLY A 15 1.68 12.49 -42.68
N ILE A 16 2.25 13.70 -42.69
CA ILE A 16 2.39 14.57 -41.50
C ILE A 16 1.01 14.99 -41.00
N ILE A 17 0.14 15.46 -41.89
CA ILE A 17 -1.22 15.91 -41.53
C ILE A 17 -2.03 14.75 -40.95
N LEU A 18 -1.99 13.57 -41.58
CA LEU A 18 -2.69 12.38 -41.07
C LEU A 18 -2.17 11.94 -39.71
N SER A 19 -0.85 11.88 -39.54
CA SER A 19 -0.23 11.48 -38.27
C SER A 19 -0.56 12.45 -37.15
N ALA A 20 -0.50 13.76 -37.42
CA ALA A 20 -0.85 14.80 -36.46
C ALA A 20 -2.35 14.76 -36.08
N GLY A 21 -3.24 14.54 -37.06
CA GLY A 21 -4.67 14.41 -36.83
C GLY A 21 -5.03 13.20 -35.97
N LEU A 22 -4.45 12.04 -36.29
CA LEU A 22 -4.64 10.81 -35.51
C LEU A 22 -4.09 10.96 -34.08
N GLY A 23 -2.89 11.52 -33.93
CA GLY A 23 -2.29 11.78 -32.62
C GLY A 23 -3.15 12.71 -31.76
N TYR A 24 -3.64 13.81 -32.34
CA TYR A 24 -4.52 14.74 -31.65
C TYR A 24 -5.82 14.07 -31.17
N TYR A 25 -6.45 13.28 -32.03
CA TYR A 25 -7.68 12.58 -31.67
C TYR A 25 -7.45 11.55 -30.55
N ALA A 26 -6.37 10.75 -30.66
CA ALA A 26 -6.01 9.76 -29.65
C ALA A 26 -5.73 10.40 -28.28
N ILE A 27 -4.96 11.49 -28.24
CA ILE A 27 -4.68 12.20 -26.98
C ILE A 27 -5.97 12.74 -26.36
N LYS A 28 -6.88 13.28 -27.17
CA LYS A 28 -8.15 13.85 -26.69
C LYS A 28 -9.09 12.78 -26.11
N THR A 29 -9.18 11.61 -26.73
CA THR A 29 -10.02 10.51 -26.23
C THR A 29 -9.43 9.92 -24.95
N ILE A 30 -8.11 9.72 -24.89
CA ILE A 30 -7.41 9.22 -23.70
C ILE A 30 -7.60 10.17 -22.52
N ARG A 31 -7.42 11.49 -22.73
CA ARG A 31 -7.61 12.49 -21.64
C ARG A 31 -9.02 12.46 -21.06
N ARG A 32 -10.05 12.44 -21.92
CA ARG A 32 -11.46 12.31 -21.49
C ARG A 32 -11.73 11.02 -20.74
N PHE A 33 -11.10 9.93 -21.14
CA PHE A 33 -11.23 8.65 -20.45
C PHE A 33 -10.57 8.69 -19.08
N ILE A 34 -9.38 9.28 -18.97
CA ILE A 34 -8.66 9.47 -17.71
C ILE A 34 -9.46 10.35 -16.76
N GLU A 35 -10.04 11.46 -17.22
CA GLU A 35 -10.87 12.35 -16.40
C GLU A 35 -12.06 11.61 -15.79
N LYS A 36 -12.81 10.86 -16.60
CA LYS A 36 -13.92 10.01 -16.12
C LYS A 36 -13.46 8.97 -15.10
N LYS A 37 -12.32 8.31 -15.37
CA LYS A 37 -11.76 7.32 -14.45
C LYS A 37 -11.25 7.97 -13.17
N GLN A 38 -10.70 9.19 -13.21
CA GLN A 38 -10.26 9.92 -12.04
C GLN A 38 -11.43 10.33 -11.15
N GLU A 39 -12.57 10.72 -11.71
CA GLU A 39 -13.78 11.00 -10.94
C GLU A 39 -14.30 9.75 -10.21
N GLU A 40 -14.36 8.60 -10.89
CA GLU A 40 -14.68 7.30 -10.27
C GLU A 40 -13.64 6.91 -9.19
N LEU A 41 -12.35 7.12 -9.47
CA LEU A 41 -11.26 6.74 -8.58
C LEU A 41 -11.20 7.61 -7.33
N LYS A 42 -11.45 8.92 -7.41
CA LYS A 42 -11.44 9.83 -6.24
C LYS A 42 -12.44 9.39 -5.17
N VAL A 43 -13.63 8.91 -5.58
CA VAL A 43 -14.64 8.36 -4.67
C VAL A 43 -14.20 7.01 -4.11
N SER A 44 -13.59 6.14 -4.93
CA SER A 44 -13.14 4.81 -4.50
C SER A 44 -11.86 4.80 -3.67
N THR A 45 -10.98 5.80 -3.79
CA THR A 45 -9.63 5.76 -3.20
C THR A 45 -9.67 5.89 -1.68
N GLN A 46 -10.60 6.65 -1.12
CA GLN A 46 -10.69 6.83 0.33
C GLN A 46 -11.19 5.56 1.03
N GLU A 47 -12.22 4.89 0.50
CA GLU A 47 -12.70 3.60 1.04
C GLU A 47 -11.72 2.46 0.75
N ARG A 48 -11.12 2.45 -0.45
CA ARG A 48 -10.11 1.46 -0.82
C ARG A 48 -8.84 1.62 0.01
N ALA A 49 -8.39 2.83 0.33
CA ALA A 49 -7.22 3.05 1.18
C ALA A 49 -7.45 2.47 2.59
N LYS A 50 -8.65 2.66 3.16
CA LYS A 50 -9.00 2.08 4.46
C LYS A 50 -9.00 0.54 4.42
N LYS A 51 -9.62 -0.07 3.40
CA LYS A 51 -9.64 -1.54 3.23
C LYS A 51 -8.25 -2.12 2.96
N VAL A 52 -7.43 -1.44 2.15
CA VAL A 52 -6.06 -1.86 1.86
C VAL A 52 -5.20 -1.78 3.13
N GLN A 53 -5.36 -0.76 3.97
CA GLN A 53 -4.64 -0.68 5.25
C GLN A 53 -5.01 -1.82 6.19
N THR A 54 -6.29 -2.19 6.27
CA THR A 54 -6.73 -3.32 7.10
C THR A 54 -6.23 -4.65 6.56
N GLU A 55 -6.33 -4.89 5.25
CA GLU A 55 -5.84 -6.11 4.60
C GLU A 55 -4.32 -6.28 4.72
N VAL A 56 -3.57 -5.17 4.63
CA VAL A 56 -2.11 -5.18 4.80
C VAL A 56 -1.75 -5.48 6.25
N ALA A 57 -2.46 -4.91 7.22
CA ALA A 57 -2.23 -5.20 8.63
C ALA A 57 -2.54 -6.67 8.97
N GLU A 58 -3.60 -7.24 8.38
CA GLU A 58 -3.98 -8.65 8.62
C GLU A 58 -2.92 -9.59 8.05
N LYS A 59 -2.49 -9.34 6.82
CA LYS A 59 -1.39 -10.09 6.19
C LYS A 59 -0.06 -9.93 6.93
N ALA A 60 0.22 -8.75 7.48
CA ALA A 60 1.41 -8.50 8.29
C ALA A 60 1.42 -9.34 9.57
N LEU A 61 0.26 -9.46 10.23
CA LEU A 61 0.13 -10.29 11.42
C LEU A 61 0.24 -11.78 11.07
N GLU A 62 -0.44 -12.24 10.02
CA GLU A 62 -0.47 -13.64 9.58
C GLU A 62 0.92 -14.14 9.15
N ASN A 63 1.65 -13.32 8.37
CA ASN A 63 2.98 -13.66 7.89
C ASN A 63 4.10 -13.17 8.83
N HIS A 64 3.74 -12.67 10.02
CA HIS A 64 4.66 -12.24 11.07
C HIS A 64 5.68 -11.17 10.68
N PHE A 65 5.37 -10.30 9.71
CA PHE A 65 6.28 -9.25 9.27
C PHE A 65 5.90 -7.87 9.81
N CYS A 66 6.92 -7.03 10.03
CA CYS A 66 6.73 -5.63 10.36
C CYS A 66 6.25 -4.84 9.12
N PRO A 67 5.13 -4.10 9.18
CA PRO A 67 4.58 -3.39 8.02
C PRO A 67 5.47 -2.26 7.50
N SER A 68 6.41 -1.75 8.31
CA SER A 68 7.37 -0.73 7.88
C SER A 68 8.63 -1.34 7.23
N CYS A 69 9.28 -2.30 7.89
CA CYS A 69 10.59 -2.77 7.47
C CYS A 69 10.61 -4.16 6.81
N GLY A 70 9.45 -4.83 6.74
CA GLY A 70 9.26 -6.14 6.11
C GLY A 70 9.97 -7.32 6.77
N LYS A 71 10.60 -7.12 7.94
CA LYS A 71 11.31 -8.17 8.68
C LYS A 71 10.40 -8.87 9.68
N ASP A 72 10.69 -10.14 9.93
CA ASP A 72 9.99 -10.96 10.93
C ASP A 72 10.15 -10.34 12.32
N PHE A 73 9.06 -10.21 13.06
CA PHE A 73 9.08 -9.70 14.44
C PHE A 73 9.05 -10.81 15.50
N ILE A 74 8.91 -12.08 15.11
CA ILE A 74 9.00 -13.22 16.02
C ILE A 74 10.45 -13.45 16.42
N ILE A 75 10.71 -13.38 17.72
CA ILE A 75 12.04 -13.64 18.27
C ILE A 75 12.18 -15.13 18.55
N LYS A 76 13.17 -15.78 17.93
CA LYS A 76 13.50 -17.18 18.21
C LYS A 76 14.06 -17.33 19.62
N LYS A 77 13.75 -18.44 20.28
CA LYS A 77 14.06 -18.76 21.69
C LYS A 77 15.53 -18.50 22.11
N TRP A 78 16.48 -18.59 21.19
CA TRP A 78 17.91 -18.37 21.44
C TRP A 78 18.36 -16.90 21.53
N GLU A 79 17.50 -15.94 21.18
CA GLU A 79 17.82 -14.50 21.09
C GLU A 79 17.27 -13.72 22.29
N PHE A 80 16.54 -14.39 23.19
CA PHE A 80 16.08 -13.80 24.43
C PHE A 80 17.23 -13.71 25.44
N PRO A 81 17.59 -12.51 25.95
CA PRO A 81 18.29 -12.46 27.23
C PRO A 81 17.36 -13.10 28.27
N LEU A 82 17.91 -14.00 29.09
CA LEU A 82 17.21 -14.74 30.14
C LEU A 82 16.52 -13.77 31.13
N ILE A 83 15.30 -13.33 30.83
CA ILE A 83 14.46 -12.62 31.78
C ILE A 83 13.82 -13.69 32.69
N LYS A 84 14.31 -13.73 33.93
CA LYS A 84 13.98 -14.75 34.96
C LYS A 84 12.54 -14.76 35.48
N ASN A 85 11.65 -13.92 34.99
CA ASN A 85 10.31 -13.77 35.57
C ASN A 85 9.23 -13.88 34.50
N ALA A 86 8.74 -15.09 34.28
CA ALA A 86 7.34 -15.41 33.94
C ALA A 86 7.24 -16.92 33.75
N GLU A 87 7.05 -17.63 34.86
CA GLU A 87 6.36 -18.91 34.81
C GLU A 87 4.98 -18.66 34.18
N THR A 88 4.61 -19.52 33.23
CA THR A 88 3.40 -19.52 32.40
C THR A 88 3.56 -18.83 31.04
N GLU A 89 3.42 -19.65 29.99
CA GLU A 89 3.38 -19.35 28.54
C GLU A 89 4.72 -19.38 27.79
N VAL A 90 5.10 -20.60 27.43
CA VAL A 90 6.23 -21.06 26.58
C VAL A 90 6.25 -20.44 25.15
N TYR A 91 5.44 -19.43 24.86
CA TYR A 91 5.19 -18.92 23.49
C TYR A 91 5.06 -17.40 23.35
N LYS A 92 5.46 -16.57 24.33
CA LYS A 92 5.46 -15.11 24.15
C LYS A 92 6.70 -14.61 23.40
N LEU A 93 6.86 -15.05 22.14
CA LEU A 93 7.97 -14.73 21.23
C LEU A 93 7.87 -13.32 20.58
N VAL A 94 6.96 -12.47 21.05
CA VAL A 94 6.57 -11.25 20.33
C VAL A 94 6.85 -10.01 21.20
N THR A 95 7.72 -9.11 20.71
CA THR A 95 8.00 -7.82 21.36
C THR A 95 6.99 -6.76 20.96
N SER A 96 6.73 -5.81 21.86
CA SER A 96 5.85 -4.67 21.57
C SER A 96 6.39 -3.75 20.48
N PHE A 97 7.71 -3.71 20.29
CA PHE A 97 8.38 -2.89 19.29
C PHE A 97 9.21 -3.75 18.33
N CYS A 98 9.35 -3.29 17.09
CA CYS A 98 10.23 -3.90 16.11
C CYS A 98 11.71 -3.60 16.47
N ARG A 99 12.54 -4.63 16.64
CA ARG A 99 13.97 -4.50 16.92
C ARG A 99 14.78 -3.82 15.81
N HIS A 100 14.26 -3.79 14.60
CA HIS A 100 14.98 -3.26 13.44
C HIS A 100 14.64 -1.81 13.09
N CYS A 101 13.40 -1.37 13.30
CA CYS A 101 12.95 -0.03 12.93
C CYS A 101 12.33 0.76 14.09
N GLY A 102 12.10 0.13 15.25
CA GLY A 102 11.51 0.79 16.42
C GLY A 102 10.01 1.03 16.34
N LEU A 103 9.33 0.59 15.27
CA LEU A 103 7.88 0.73 15.15
C LEU A 103 7.15 -0.04 16.25
N GLU A 104 6.16 0.58 16.88
CA GLU A 104 5.27 -0.09 17.83
C GLU A 104 4.36 -1.06 17.08
N LEU A 105 4.50 -2.35 17.37
CA LEU A 105 3.74 -3.43 16.75
C LEU A 105 2.55 -3.85 17.61
N PHE A 106 2.69 -3.85 18.94
CA PHE A 106 1.65 -4.30 19.86
C PHE A 106 1.45 -3.35 21.02
N LYS A 107 0.20 -2.95 21.22
CA LYS A 107 -0.23 -2.09 22.32
C LYS A 107 -1.42 -2.68 23.08
N PRO A 108 -1.54 -2.43 24.39
CA PRO A 108 -2.73 -2.82 25.13
C PRO A 108 -3.94 -1.99 24.64
N CYS A 109 -5.12 -2.61 24.63
CA CYS A 109 -6.36 -1.88 24.42
C CYS A 109 -6.74 -1.10 25.68
N ASP A 110 -7.12 0.18 25.54
CA ASP A 110 -7.48 1.05 26.68
C ASP A 110 -8.72 0.56 27.44
N LYS A 111 -9.60 -0.21 26.79
CA LYS A 111 -10.82 -0.73 27.42
C LYS A 111 -10.63 -2.08 28.10
N CYS A 112 -10.00 -3.04 27.42
CA CYS A 112 -9.90 -4.42 27.91
C CYS A 112 -8.51 -4.84 28.37
N GLY A 113 -7.49 -4.02 28.17
CA GLY A 113 -6.10 -4.31 28.53
C GLY A 113 -5.42 -5.41 27.71
N ASN A 114 -6.13 -6.08 26.79
CA ASN A 114 -5.53 -7.14 25.99
C ASN A 114 -4.54 -6.55 24.96
N LYS A 115 -3.41 -7.25 24.75
CA LYS A 115 -2.40 -6.84 23.77
C LYS A 115 -2.94 -7.10 22.35
N ASN A 116 -3.00 -6.04 21.55
CA ASN A 116 -3.48 -6.08 20.18
C ASN A 116 -2.43 -5.52 19.23
N PHE A 117 -2.53 -5.89 17.96
CA PHE A 117 -1.70 -5.31 16.91
C PHE A 117 -2.05 -3.82 16.76
N ALA A 118 -1.04 -2.95 16.87
CA ALA A 118 -1.24 -1.51 16.95
C ALA A 118 -1.84 -0.91 15.67
N HIS A 119 -1.67 -1.58 14.53
CA HIS A 119 -2.15 -1.13 13.22
C HIS A 119 -3.57 -1.61 12.87
N PHE A 120 -4.20 -2.42 13.73
CA PHE A 120 -5.61 -2.78 13.52
C PHE A 120 -6.53 -1.63 13.94
N PRO A 121 -7.60 -1.36 13.18
CA PRO A 121 -8.56 -0.30 13.52
C PRO A 121 -9.39 -0.66 14.75
N PHE A 122 -9.57 -1.94 15.06
CA PHE A 122 -10.39 -2.41 16.18
C PHE A 122 -9.65 -3.48 17.00
N CYS A 123 -9.97 -3.54 18.29
CA CYS A 123 -9.48 -4.58 19.19
C CYS A 123 -10.08 -5.94 18.86
N SER A 124 -9.27 -6.99 18.75
CA SER A 124 -9.72 -8.35 18.42
C SER A 124 -10.54 -9.00 19.54
N SER A 125 -10.44 -8.52 20.78
CA SER A 125 -11.15 -9.09 21.93
C SER A 125 -12.45 -8.37 22.27
N CYS A 126 -12.50 -7.04 22.17
CA CYS A 126 -13.65 -6.26 22.62
C CYS A 126 -14.27 -5.35 21.53
N GLY A 127 -13.69 -5.31 20.33
CA GLY A 127 -14.22 -4.56 19.19
C GLY A 127 -14.12 -3.04 19.29
N THR A 128 -13.50 -2.48 20.34
CA THR A 128 -13.31 -1.03 20.43
C THR A 128 -12.33 -0.52 19.38
N ALA A 129 -12.59 0.68 18.88
CA ALA A 129 -11.65 1.36 17.99
C ALA A 129 -10.30 1.55 18.69
N MET A 130 -9.24 1.09 18.06
CA MET A 130 -7.87 1.40 18.46
C MET A 130 -7.51 2.75 17.86
N ALA A 131 -6.86 3.64 18.61
CA ALA A 131 -6.33 4.88 18.07
C ALA A 131 -5.23 4.55 17.06
N THR A 132 -5.54 4.49 15.78
CA THR A 132 -4.54 4.31 14.71
C THR A 132 -3.82 5.64 14.52
N GLU A 133 -2.50 5.65 14.69
CA GLU A 133 -1.69 6.82 14.35
C GLU A 133 -1.81 7.05 12.83
N LYS A 134 -2.14 8.29 12.46
CA LYS A 134 -2.33 8.75 11.08
C LYS A 134 -1.00 8.96 10.36
#